data_AF-A0A8X8W7I3-F1
#
_entry.id   AF-A0A8X8W7I3-F1
#
_cell.length_a   1.000
_cell.length_b   1.000
_cell.length_c   1.000
_cell.angle_alpha   90.00
_cell.angle_beta   90.00
_cell.angle_gamma   90.00
#
_symmetry.space_group_name_H-M   'P 1'
#
loop_
_entity.id
_entity.type
_entity.pdbx_description
1 polymer ?
#
loop_
_entity_poly.entity_id
_entity_poly.type
_entity_poly.pdbx_seq_one_letter_code
_entity_poly.pdbx_strand_id
1 'polypeptide(L)'
;MFASQKFWVPAFFRDFPMSSLIKTTSISESQNIFFKRYSKSRSNLVKFLMNYNNALDGQRSNNNRLEYLDFNTIPTLKTNSALEKHASTIYSDSGFKLIQSEIEEAVDNVTMVTVSYIGENEIYVVNDKFLKNWTVSYSTSFDSYACSCKMFGRIRLVCSHIFWVLRNKKMKLIPNELHGGRWLKSKFVKAVHCGFDDDIETFIVVDETKQEYRDMHGDFYDIARLIEGDGDKIRAFRQIMA
;
A
#
# COMPACT_ATOMS: atom_id res chain seq x y z
N MET A 1 -4.83 10.61 40.22
CA MET A 1 -3.83 11.01 39.21
C MET A 1 -3.51 9.92 38.18
N PHE A 2 -3.76 8.62 38.46
CA PHE A 2 -3.47 7.52 37.51
C PHE A 2 -4.66 7.03 36.65
N ALA A 3 -5.90 7.47 36.93
CA ALA A 3 -7.09 7.01 36.21
C ALA A 3 -7.18 7.49 34.73
N SER A 4 -6.40 8.51 34.36
CA SER A 4 -6.34 9.09 33.01
C SER A 4 -5.23 8.50 32.14
N GLN A 5 -4.45 7.53 32.64
CA GLN A 5 -3.38 6.87 31.89
C GLN A 5 -3.89 6.09 30.67
N LYS A 6 -5.17 5.66 30.68
CA LYS A 6 -5.85 5.04 29.53
C LYS A 6 -6.08 5.97 28.33
N PHE A 7 -5.98 7.28 28.53
CA PHE A 7 -6.05 8.29 27.46
C PHE A 7 -4.67 8.77 27.03
N TRP A 8 -3.60 8.27 27.65
CA TRP A 8 -2.26 8.65 27.27
C TRP A 8 -1.92 8.00 25.95
N VAL A 9 -1.41 8.81 25.03
CA VAL A 9 -0.83 8.34 23.80
C VAL A 9 0.35 7.42 24.17
N PRO A 10 0.34 6.14 23.79
CA PRO A 10 1.42 5.22 24.14
C PRO A 10 2.75 5.74 23.61
N ALA A 11 3.78 5.74 24.45
CA ALA A 11 5.12 6.14 24.02
C ALA A 11 5.68 5.24 22.90
N PHE A 12 5.13 4.04 22.74
CA PHE A 12 5.47 3.10 21.69
C PHE A 12 4.19 2.60 21.01
N PHE A 13 3.93 3.06 19.78
CA PHE A 13 2.76 2.66 18.98
C PHE A 13 2.91 1.27 18.35
N ARG A 14 3.48 0.31 19.08
CA ARG A 14 3.74 -1.03 18.55
C ARG A 14 2.46 -1.80 18.25
N ASP A 15 1.43 -1.54 19.05
CA ASP A 15 0.18 -2.30 19.05
C ASP A 15 -0.98 -1.55 18.39
N PHE A 16 -0.75 -0.34 17.89
CA PHE A 16 -1.77 0.46 17.21
C PHE A 16 -1.55 0.45 15.69
N PRO A 17 -2.62 0.28 14.88
CA PRO A 17 -2.53 0.46 13.44
C PRO A 17 -2.19 1.92 13.12
N MET A 18 -0.99 2.13 12.56
CA MET A 18 -0.44 3.46 12.28
C MET A 18 -0.89 4.00 10.92
N SER A 19 -1.53 3.16 10.10
CA SER A 19 -1.89 3.46 8.72
C SER A 19 -2.78 4.69 8.56
N SER A 20 -3.45 5.14 9.63
CA SER A 20 -4.45 6.23 9.57
C SER A 20 -4.28 7.31 10.65
N LEU A 21 -3.54 7.04 11.74
CA LEU A 21 -3.61 7.87 12.96
C LEU A 21 -2.39 8.77 13.21
N ILE A 22 -1.20 8.44 12.67
CA ILE A 22 -0.01 9.25 12.93
C ILE A 22 0.30 10.14 11.74
N LYS A 23 -0.21 11.36 11.84
CA LYS A 23 0.32 12.51 11.11
C LYS A 23 1.63 12.89 11.79
N THR A 24 2.77 12.40 11.31
CA THR A 24 4.06 12.97 11.73
C THR A 24 4.10 14.44 11.32
N THR A 25 4.83 15.28 12.05
CA THR A 25 5.03 16.70 11.67
C THR A 25 5.49 16.81 10.22
N SER A 26 6.37 15.91 9.78
CA SER A 26 6.83 15.78 8.39
C SER A 26 5.70 15.60 7.36
N ILE A 27 4.64 14.84 7.68
CA ILE A 27 3.47 14.70 6.77
C ILE A 27 2.66 16.00 6.75
N SER A 28 2.43 16.64 7.90
CA SER A 28 1.73 17.93 7.94
C SER A 28 2.52 19.04 7.22
N GLU A 29 3.85 19.01 7.32
CA GLU A 29 4.76 19.95 6.65
C GLU A 29 4.78 19.70 5.14
N SER A 30 4.87 18.45 4.69
CA SER A 30 4.82 18.12 3.27
C SER A 30 3.46 18.47 2.65
N GLN A 31 2.35 18.21 3.34
CA GLN A 31 1.03 18.64 2.89
C GLN A 31 0.91 20.17 2.90
N ASN A 32 1.42 20.85 3.93
CA ASN A 32 1.42 22.31 3.98
C ASN A 32 2.28 22.90 2.85
N ILE A 33 3.44 22.32 2.54
CA ILE A 33 4.29 22.72 1.41
C ILE A 33 3.56 22.50 0.08
N PHE A 34 2.87 21.37 -0.08
CA PHE A 34 2.05 21.09 -1.26
C PHE A 34 0.96 22.14 -1.43
N PHE A 35 0.13 22.36 -0.40
CA PHE A 35 -0.99 23.32 -0.46
C PHE A 35 -0.56 24.79 -0.46
N LYS A 36 0.63 25.12 0.05
CA LYS A 36 1.21 26.46 -0.08
C LYS A 36 1.36 26.91 -1.53
N ARG A 37 1.53 25.99 -2.48
CA ARG A 37 1.57 26.32 -3.93
C ARG A 37 0.23 26.83 -4.45
N TYR A 38 -0.86 26.45 -3.79
CA TYR A 38 -2.24 26.74 -4.19
C TYR A 38 -2.90 27.86 -3.35
N SER A 39 -2.26 28.26 -2.24
CA SER A 39 -2.68 29.35 -1.35
C SER A 39 -1.86 30.61 -1.62
N LYS A 40 -2.55 31.74 -1.90
CA LYS A 40 -1.93 33.07 -1.95
C LYS A 40 -2.48 33.91 -0.81
N SER A 41 -1.67 34.75 -0.16
CA SER A 41 -2.13 35.50 1.03
C SER A 41 -3.28 36.50 0.77
N ARG A 42 -3.64 36.75 -0.50
CA ARG A 42 -4.75 37.61 -0.92
C ARG A 42 -5.88 36.88 -1.69
N SER A 43 -5.96 35.55 -1.65
CA SER A 43 -7.07 34.83 -2.29
C SER A 43 -8.36 34.93 -1.46
N ASN A 44 -9.50 35.23 -2.12
CA ASN A 44 -10.81 35.09 -1.49
C ASN A 44 -11.14 33.60 -1.23
N LEU A 45 -12.08 33.33 -0.33
CA LEU A 45 -12.43 31.97 0.08
C LEU A 45 -12.85 31.08 -1.10
N VAL A 46 -13.61 31.62 -2.05
CA VAL A 46 -14.07 30.89 -3.24
C VAL A 46 -12.87 30.45 -4.09
N LYS A 47 -11.92 31.35 -4.34
CA LYS A 47 -10.71 31.10 -5.13
C LYS A 47 -9.76 30.14 -4.42
N PHE A 48 -9.71 30.20 -3.09
CA PHE A 48 -9.01 29.19 -2.28
C PHE A 48 -9.64 27.81 -2.45
N LEU A 49 -10.96 27.67 -2.31
CA LEU A 49 -11.67 26.39 -2.48
C LEU A 49 -11.51 25.82 -3.90
N MET A 50 -11.59 26.65 -4.93
CA MET A 50 -11.35 26.22 -6.31
C MET A 50 -9.90 25.71 -6.50
N ASN A 51 -8.91 26.45 -6.00
CA ASN A 51 -7.51 26.02 -6.09
C ASN A 51 -7.26 24.73 -5.28
N TYR A 52 -7.94 24.58 -4.15
CA TYR A 52 -7.85 23.38 -3.32
C TYR A 52 -8.43 22.16 -4.04
N ASN A 53 -9.62 22.28 -4.63
CA ASN A 53 -10.21 21.22 -5.45
C ASN A 53 -9.32 20.87 -6.64
N ASN A 54 -8.78 21.86 -7.36
CA ASN A 54 -7.84 21.62 -8.44
C ASN A 54 -6.56 20.89 -7.99
N ALA A 55 -6.07 21.17 -6.77
CA ALA A 55 -4.93 20.46 -6.20
C ALA A 55 -5.26 19.00 -5.88
N LEU A 56 -6.46 18.74 -5.34
CA LEU A 56 -6.96 17.39 -5.09
C LEU A 56 -7.15 16.61 -6.39
N ASP A 57 -7.74 17.24 -7.41
CA ASP A 57 -7.95 16.63 -8.71
C ASP A 57 -6.63 16.34 -9.41
N GLY A 58 -5.65 17.25 -9.34
CA GLY A 58 -4.29 16.98 -9.80
C GLY A 58 -3.63 15.80 -9.08
N GLN A 59 -3.84 15.66 -7.76
CA GLN A 59 -3.35 14.51 -6.99
C GLN A 59 -4.05 13.20 -7.41
N ARG A 60 -5.37 13.23 -7.64
CA ARG A 60 -6.15 12.09 -8.13
C ARG A 60 -5.73 11.68 -9.53
N SER A 61 -5.61 12.62 -10.47
CA SER A 61 -5.15 12.35 -11.82
C SER A 61 -3.74 11.78 -11.84
N ASN A 62 -2.82 12.28 -11.00
CA ASN A 62 -1.49 11.69 -10.88
C ASN A 62 -1.53 10.28 -10.26
N ASN A 63 -2.39 10.03 -9.27
CA ASN A 63 -2.58 8.69 -8.71
C ASN A 63 -3.11 7.72 -9.78
N ASN A 64 -4.13 8.13 -10.54
CA ASN A 64 -4.68 7.33 -11.64
C ASN A 64 -3.64 7.04 -12.72
N ARG A 65 -2.79 8.04 -13.05
CA ARG A 65 -1.69 7.85 -14.00
C ARG A 65 -0.67 6.83 -13.48
N LEU A 66 -0.28 6.91 -12.21
CA LEU A 66 0.64 5.95 -11.61
C LEU A 66 0.02 4.55 -11.58
N GLU A 67 -1.27 4.45 -11.26
CA GLU A 67 -2.01 3.19 -11.26
C GLU A 67 -2.09 2.58 -12.67
N TYR A 68 -2.32 3.39 -13.72
CA TYR A 68 -2.27 2.95 -15.12
C TYR A 68 -0.88 2.42 -15.52
N LEU A 69 0.18 3.16 -15.16
CA LEU A 69 1.55 2.71 -15.39
C LEU A 69 1.85 1.39 -14.64
N ASP A 70 1.32 1.22 -13.44
CA ASP A 70 1.42 -0.02 -12.64
C ASP A 70 0.69 -1.21 -13.29
N PHE A 71 -0.37 -0.98 -14.06
CA PHE A 71 -1.06 -2.03 -14.83
C PHE A 71 -0.25 -2.48 -16.05
N ASN A 72 0.41 -1.53 -16.72
CA ASN A 72 1.10 -1.79 -17.99
C ASN A 72 2.58 -2.19 -17.81
N THR A 73 3.15 -2.00 -16.63
CA THR A 73 4.54 -2.37 -16.36
C THR A 73 4.62 -3.73 -15.68
N ILE A 74 5.36 -4.68 -16.28
CA ILE A 74 5.66 -5.96 -15.65
C ILE A 74 6.81 -5.73 -14.66
N PRO A 75 6.60 -5.91 -13.34
CA PRO A 75 7.64 -5.70 -12.37
C PRO A 75 8.73 -6.76 -12.49
N THR A 76 9.98 -6.33 -12.36
CA THR A 76 11.15 -7.21 -12.42
C THR A 76 11.25 -8.04 -11.14
N LEU A 77 11.36 -9.36 -11.28
CA LEU A 77 11.55 -10.28 -10.16
C LEU A 77 13.04 -10.41 -9.82
N LYS A 78 13.40 -10.42 -8.54
CA LYS A 78 14.77 -10.53 -8.06
C LYS A 78 15.10 -11.91 -7.47
N THR A 79 14.18 -12.51 -6.72
CA THR A 79 14.37 -13.83 -6.11
C THR A 79 13.75 -14.98 -6.93
N ASN A 80 12.89 -14.65 -7.90
CA ASN A 80 12.11 -15.59 -8.73
C ASN A 80 11.27 -16.59 -7.92
N SER A 81 10.95 -16.24 -6.67
CA SER A 81 10.15 -17.06 -5.75
C SER A 81 8.68 -17.08 -6.18
N ALA A 82 7.96 -18.18 -5.91
CA ALA A 82 6.53 -18.27 -6.15
C ALA A 82 5.75 -17.19 -5.37
N LEU A 83 6.17 -16.88 -4.15
CA LEU A 83 5.59 -15.81 -3.32
C LEU A 83 5.81 -14.44 -3.94
N GLU A 84 6.99 -14.21 -4.55
CA GLU A 84 7.29 -12.96 -5.24
C GLU A 84 6.45 -12.79 -6.51
N LYS A 85 6.29 -13.87 -7.28
CA LYS A 85 5.38 -13.92 -8.45
C LYS A 85 3.93 -13.65 -8.05
N HIS A 86 3.49 -14.19 -6.91
CA HIS A 86 2.15 -13.90 -6.42
C HIS A 86 2.04 -12.46 -5.91
N ALA A 87 3.08 -11.93 -5.27
CA ALA A 87 3.09 -10.55 -4.81
C ALA A 87 2.96 -9.55 -5.99
N SER A 88 3.62 -9.81 -7.12
CA SER A 88 3.55 -8.91 -8.29
C SER A 88 2.17 -8.83 -8.94
N THR A 89 1.33 -9.85 -8.76
CA THR A 89 -0.03 -9.85 -9.30
C THR A 89 -1.00 -9.09 -8.41
N ILE A 90 -0.82 -9.11 -7.09
CA ILE A 90 -1.76 -8.55 -6.11
C ILE A 90 -1.39 -7.16 -5.57
N TYR A 91 -0.10 -6.83 -5.45
CA TYR A 91 0.37 -5.54 -4.91
C TYR A 91 0.54 -4.48 -6.00
N SER A 92 0.25 -3.22 -5.67
CA SER A 92 0.65 -2.03 -6.46
C SER A 92 2.18 -1.99 -6.64
N ASP A 93 2.72 -1.23 -7.60
CA ASP A 93 4.18 -1.19 -7.81
C ASP A 93 4.93 -0.73 -6.54
N SER A 94 4.38 0.30 -5.88
CA SER A 94 4.93 0.80 -4.61
C SER A 94 4.87 -0.25 -3.50
N GLY A 95 3.76 -0.98 -3.38
CA GLY A 95 3.61 -2.08 -2.41
C GLY A 95 4.51 -3.27 -2.75
N PHE A 96 4.64 -3.60 -4.03
CA PHE A 96 5.45 -4.69 -4.52
C PHE A 96 6.93 -4.45 -4.24
N LYS A 97 7.46 -3.25 -4.47
CA LYS A 97 8.85 -2.92 -4.14
C LYS A 97 9.17 -3.11 -2.66
N LEU A 98 8.23 -2.71 -1.79
CA LEU A 98 8.37 -2.92 -0.34
C LEU A 98 8.33 -4.41 0.01
N ILE A 99 7.36 -5.16 -0.52
CA ILE A 99 7.26 -6.61 -0.30
C ILE A 99 8.47 -7.36 -0.87
N GLN A 100 8.96 -6.98 -2.05
CA GLN A 100 10.13 -7.57 -2.67
C GLN A 100 11.37 -7.39 -1.79
N SER A 101 11.55 -6.21 -1.18
CA SER A 101 12.64 -5.99 -0.21
C SER A 101 12.50 -6.86 1.05
N GLU A 102 11.27 -7.09 1.54
CA GLU A 102 11.02 -7.99 2.67
C GLU A 102 11.24 -9.47 2.31
N ILE A 103 10.95 -9.86 1.07
CA ILE A 103 11.24 -11.21 0.54
C ILE A 103 12.74 -11.42 0.43
N GLU A 104 13.49 -10.45 -0.09
CA GLU A 104 14.97 -10.49 -0.13
C GLU A 104 15.56 -10.60 1.27
N GLU A 105 15.10 -9.75 2.20
CA GLU A 105 15.53 -9.80 3.59
C GLU A 105 15.23 -11.16 4.23
N ALA A 106 14.09 -11.78 3.91
CA ALA A 106 13.76 -13.11 4.38
C ALA A 106 14.70 -14.20 3.83
N VAL A 107 15.30 -13.99 2.66
CA VAL A 107 16.23 -14.95 2.05
C VAL A 107 17.63 -14.76 2.62
N ASP A 108 18.09 -13.52 2.72
CA ASP A 108 19.50 -13.21 3.00
C ASP A 108 19.81 -13.13 4.49
N ASN A 109 18.84 -12.65 5.28
CA ASN A 109 19.12 -12.13 6.63
C ASN A 109 18.30 -12.78 7.75
N VAL A 110 17.29 -13.61 7.42
CA VAL A 110 16.45 -14.28 8.42
C VAL A 110 16.85 -15.74 8.55
N THR A 111 17.10 -16.19 9.78
CA THR A 111 17.47 -17.58 10.10
C THR A 111 16.58 -18.17 11.19
N MET A 112 16.44 -19.49 11.20
CA MET A 112 15.68 -20.19 12.24
C MET A 112 16.53 -20.37 13.49
N VAL A 113 15.93 -20.13 14.64
CA VAL A 113 16.53 -20.47 15.95
C VAL A 113 15.88 -21.74 16.48
N THR A 114 14.56 -21.75 16.61
CA THR A 114 13.79 -22.90 17.13
C THR A 114 12.38 -22.94 16.57
N VAL A 115 11.79 -24.14 16.55
CA VAL A 115 10.37 -24.37 16.33
C VAL A 115 9.77 -25.08 17.53
N SER A 116 8.58 -24.66 17.95
CA SER A 116 7.82 -25.27 19.05
C SER A 116 6.35 -25.37 18.66
N TYR A 117 5.64 -26.31 19.28
CA TYR A 117 4.24 -26.61 19.00
C TYR A 117 3.44 -26.45 20.28
N ILE A 118 2.44 -25.58 20.26
CA ILE A 118 1.53 -25.34 21.40
C ILE A 118 0.11 -25.62 20.91
N GLY A 119 -0.40 -26.81 21.22
CA GLY A 119 -1.69 -27.27 20.70
C GLY A 119 -1.67 -27.36 19.17
N GLU A 120 -2.61 -26.68 18.51
CA GLU A 120 -2.71 -26.59 17.04
C GLU A 120 -1.86 -25.45 16.42
N ASN A 121 -1.13 -24.70 17.26
CA ASN A 121 -0.33 -23.56 16.83
C ASN A 121 1.15 -23.94 16.71
N GLU A 122 1.76 -23.51 15.62
CA GLU A 122 3.19 -23.62 15.38
C GLU A 122 3.86 -22.29 15.71
N ILE A 123 4.92 -22.32 16.52
CA ILE A 123 5.64 -21.14 16.97
C ILE A 123 7.08 -21.25 16.49
N TYR A 124 7.43 -20.35 15.57
CA TYR A 124 8.77 -20.20 15.03
C TYR A 124 9.49 -19.05 15.71
N VAL A 125 10.71 -19.29 16.17
CA VAL A 125 11.63 -18.25 16.61
C VAL A 125 12.66 -18.06 15.51
N VAL A 126 12.70 -16.86 14.95
CA VAL A 126 13.63 -16.47 13.89
C VAL A 126 14.53 -15.34 14.36
N ASN A 127 15.74 -15.29 13.83
CA ASN A 127 16.72 -14.26 14.09
C ASN A 127 16.86 -13.37 12.84
N ASP A 128 16.89 -12.05 13.03
CA ASP A 128 17.06 -11.07 11.95
C ASP A 128 18.53 -10.60 11.82
N LYS A 129 18.82 -9.74 10.82
CA LYS A 129 20.17 -9.16 10.63
C LYS A 129 20.73 -8.42 11.85
N PHE A 130 19.89 -8.01 12.79
CA PHE A 130 20.29 -7.32 14.01
C PHE A 130 20.51 -8.29 15.18
N LEU A 131 20.58 -9.59 14.89
CA LEU A 131 20.68 -10.66 15.88
C LEU A 131 19.53 -10.65 16.88
N LYS A 132 18.39 -10.08 16.51
CA LYS A 132 17.20 -10.00 17.36
C LYS A 132 16.26 -11.16 17.06
N ASN A 133 15.79 -11.80 18.12
CA ASN A 133 14.83 -12.88 18.01
C ASN A 133 13.40 -12.35 17.91
N TRP A 134 12.67 -12.87 16.94
CA TRP A 134 11.27 -12.62 16.70
C TRP A 134 10.50 -13.93 16.67
N THR A 135 9.34 -13.92 17.31
CA THR A 135 8.39 -15.02 17.28
C THR A 135 7.38 -14.81 16.15
N VAL A 136 7.16 -15.85 15.35
CA VAL A 136 6.07 -15.96 14.37
C VAL A 136 5.18 -17.12 14.80
N SER A 137 3.92 -16.83 15.09
CA SER A 137 2.89 -17.83 15.36
C SER A 137 2.07 -18.09 14.11
N TYR A 138 1.89 -19.37 13.79
CA TYR A 138 0.98 -19.85 12.76
C TYR A 138 -0.12 -20.67 13.42
N SER A 139 -1.39 -20.28 13.20
CA SER A 139 -2.54 -21.01 13.70
C SER A 139 -3.16 -21.82 12.59
N THR A 140 -3.08 -23.15 12.70
CA THR A 140 -3.59 -24.07 11.69
C THR A 140 -5.11 -24.00 11.57
N SER A 141 -5.82 -23.74 12.67
CA SER A 141 -7.29 -23.69 12.71
C SER A 141 -7.87 -22.50 11.94
N PHE A 142 -7.13 -21.39 11.89
CA PHE A 142 -7.56 -20.15 11.23
C PHE A 142 -6.75 -19.80 9.97
N ASP A 143 -5.76 -20.62 9.60
CA ASP A 143 -4.75 -20.31 8.56
C ASP A 143 -4.13 -18.90 8.73
N SER A 144 -3.88 -18.53 9.99
CA SER A 144 -3.49 -17.17 10.35
C SER A 144 -2.04 -17.09 10.80
N TYR A 145 -1.40 -15.97 10.44
CA TYR A 145 0.00 -15.70 10.77
C TYR A 145 0.12 -14.40 11.56
N ALA A 146 0.85 -14.45 12.67
CA ALA A 146 1.17 -13.26 13.44
C ALA A 146 2.65 -13.23 13.80
N CYS A 147 3.27 -12.06 13.63
CA CYS A 147 4.66 -11.84 14.04
C CYS A 147 4.73 -10.85 15.20
N SER A 148 5.57 -11.15 16.17
CA SER A 148 5.91 -10.26 17.29
C SER A 148 6.54 -8.93 16.85
N CYS A 149 7.04 -8.79 15.62
CA CYS A 149 7.48 -7.50 15.07
C CYS A 149 6.32 -6.51 14.82
N LYS A 150 5.07 -7.01 14.78
CA LYS A 150 3.84 -6.24 14.57
C LYS A 150 3.85 -5.35 13.30
N MET A 151 4.70 -5.63 12.32
CA MET A 151 4.77 -4.84 11.08
C MET A 151 3.44 -4.87 10.31
N PHE A 152 2.83 -6.04 10.20
CA PHE A 152 1.52 -6.18 9.56
C PHE A 152 0.44 -5.38 10.30
N GLY A 153 0.41 -5.43 11.64
CA GLY A 153 -0.52 -4.62 12.43
C GLY A 153 -0.30 -3.10 12.26
N ARG A 154 0.96 -2.65 12.17
CA ARG A 154 1.32 -1.22 12.09
C ARG A 154 1.07 -0.61 10.72
N ILE A 155 1.53 -1.26 9.66
CA ILE A 155 1.54 -0.68 8.30
C ILE A 155 0.86 -1.56 7.25
N ARG A 156 0.26 -2.68 7.64
CA ARG A 156 -0.39 -3.64 6.74
C ARG A 156 0.55 -4.20 5.67
N LEU A 157 1.83 -4.42 6.00
CA LEU A 157 2.79 -5.14 5.16
C LEU A 157 3.31 -6.38 5.87
N VAL A 158 3.49 -7.45 5.11
CA VAL A 158 4.07 -8.70 5.59
C VAL A 158 5.56 -8.49 5.78
N CYS A 159 6.09 -8.83 6.97
CA CYS A 159 7.51 -8.71 7.25
C CYS A 159 8.31 -9.92 6.76
N SER A 160 9.61 -9.74 6.62
CA SER A 160 10.60 -10.79 6.29
C SER A 160 10.46 -12.05 7.16
N HIS A 161 10.16 -11.91 8.45
CA HIS A 161 9.95 -13.05 9.36
C HIS A 161 8.81 -13.97 8.92
N ILE A 162 7.67 -13.40 8.49
CA ILE A 162 6.52 -14.19 8.03
C ILE A 162 6.84 -14.79 6.66
N PHE A 163 7.49 -14.03 5.77
CA PHE A 163 7.94 -14.56 4.48
C PHE A 163 8.89 -15.74 4.63
N TRP A 164 9.80 -15.69 5.60
CA TRP A 164 10.69 -16.80 5.92
C TRP A 164 9.88 -18.05 6.30
N VAL A 165 8.85 -17.93 7.16
CA VAL A 165 7.98 -19.05 7.52
C VAL A 165 7.20 -19.57 6.32
N LEU A 166 6.57 -18.69 5.53
CA LEU A 166 5.83 -19.08 4.32
C LEU A 166 6.72 -19.84 3.33
N ARG A 167 7.96 -19.39 3.14
CA ARG A 167 8.96 -20.05 2.29
C ARG A 167 9.30 -21.44 2.81
N ASN A 168 9.54 -21.61 4.10
CA ASN A 168 9.86 -22.92 4.68
C ASN A 168 8.69 -23.90 4.63
N LYS A 169 7.45 -23.40 4.74
CA LYS A 169 6.23 -24.19 4.50
C LYS A 169 5.96 -24.43 3.00
N LYS A 170 6.84 -23.98 2.11
CA LYS A 170 6.74 -24.12 0.64
C LYS A 170 5.43 -23.56 0.07
N MET A 171 4.90 -22.52 0.71
CA MET A 171 3.71 -21.82 0.24
C MET A 171 4.01 -21.12 -1.08
N LYS A 172 3.11 -21.25 -2.04
CA LYS A 172 3.21 -20.58 -3.35
C LYS A 172 2.44 -19.27 -3.39
N LEU A 173 1.42 -19.16 -2.54
CA LEU A 173 0.52 -18.02 -2.46
C LEU A 173 0.66 -17.36 -1.09
N ILE A 174 0.42 -16.05 -1.08
CA ILE A 174 0.35 -15.26 0.14
C ILE A 174 -1.09 -15.40 0.66
N PRO A 175 -1.29 -15.91 1.89
CA PRO A 175 -2.61 -16.05 2.50
C PRO A 175 -3.41 -14.75 2.44
N ASN A 176 -4.72 -14.85 2.20
CA ASN A 176 -5.60 -13.69 2.03
C ASN A 176 -5.63 -12.79 3.26
N GLU A 177 -5.50 -13.35 4.47
CA GLU A 177 -5.43 -12.57 5.71
C GLU A 177 -4.23 -11.63 5.78
N LEU A 178 -3.17 -11.93 5.02
CA LEU A 178 -1.95 -11.15 4.93
C LEU A 178 -1.98 -10.13 3.78
N HIS A 179 -3.12 -9.97 3.09
CA HIS A 179 -3.28 -8.97 2.04
C HIS A 179 -3.52 -7.60 2.67
N GLY A 180 -2.50 -6.74 2.62
CA GLY A 180 -2.58 -5.40 3.16
C GLY A 180 -3.37 -4.45 2.26
N GLY A 181 -4.66 -4.25 2.53
CA GLY A 181 -5.58 -3.49 1.66
C GLY A 181 -5.10 -2.13 1.14
N ARG A 182 -4.19 -1.43 1.84
CA ARG A 182 -3.57 -0.18 1.38
C ARG A 182 -2.63 -0.35 0.18
N TRP A 183 -1.94 -1.48 0.10
CA TRP A 183 -0.82 -1.72 -0.80
C TRP A 183 -1.21 -2.58 -2.01
N LEU A 184 -2.42 -3.13 -2.02
CA LEU A 184 -2.93 -3.93 -3.11
C LEU A 184 -3.20 -3.06 -4.34
N LYS A 185 -3.19 -3.66 -5.54
CA LYS A 185 -3.68 -2.98 -6.74
C LYS A 185 -5.15 -2.63 -6.54
N SER A 186 -5.58 -1.50 -7.08
CA SER A 186 -6.94 -0.94 -6.92
C SER A 186 -8.07 -1.96 -7.13
N LYS A 187 -7.95 -2.87 -8.11
CA LYS A 187 -8.90 -3.97 -8.34
C LYS A 187 -9.11 -4.92 -7.15
N PHE A 188 -8.17 -4.93 -6.20
CA PHE A 188 -8.21 -5.71 -4.96
C PHE A 188 -8.44 -4.83 -3.72
N VAL A 189 -8.40 -3.50 -3.85
CA VAL A 189 -8.68 -2.58 -2.76
C VAL A 189 -10.20 -2.46 -2.63
N LYS A 190 -10.76 -2.98 -1.54
CA LYS A 190 -12.13 -2.61 -1.16
C LYS A 190 -12.15 -1.10 -0.92
N ALA A 191 -13.11 -0.39 -1.52
CA ALA A 191 -13.28 1.03 -1.30
C ALA A 191 -13.41 1.28 0.21
N VAL A 192 -12.35 1.80 0.83
CA VAL A 192 -12.40 2.24 2.22
C VAL A 192 -13.16 3.55 2.20
N HIS A 193 -14.50 3.46 2.19
CA HIS A 193 -15.31 4.58 2.55
C HIS A 193 -15.02 4.87 4.03
N CYS A 194 -14.45 6.05 4.27
CA CYS A 194 -14.31 6.62 5.59
C CYS A 194 -15.73 6.90 6.12
N GLY A 195 -16.36 5.90 6.71
CA GLY A 195 -17.65 6.01 7.36
C GLY A 195 -17.68 4.97 8.47
N PHE A 196 -17.80 5.44 9.71
CA PHE A 196 -18.30 4.62 10.79
C PHE A 196 -19.68 4.13 10.36
N ASP A 197 -19.80 2.84 10.03
CA ASP A 197 -20.95 2.00 10.35
C ASP A 197 -20.57 0.56 10.02
N ASP A 198 -20.76 -0.31 11.00
CA ASP A 198 -20.68 -1.75 10.87
C ASP A 198 -21.71 -2.23 9.83
N ASP A 199 -21.42 -3.39 9.22
CA ASP A 199 -22.30 -4.15 8.31
C ASP A 199 -22.40 -3.68 6.84
N ILE A 200 -21.31 -3.84 6.06
CA ILE A 200 -21.48 -4.13 4.63
C ILE A 200 -20.44 -5.17 4.16
N GLU A 201 -20.89 -6.40 3.96
CA GLU A 201 -20.27 -7.35 3.02
C GLU A 201 -20.26 -6.72 1.63
N THR A 202 -19.20 -5.98 1.31
CA THR A 202 -19.02 -5.38 0.00
C THR A 202 -18.37 -6.39 -0.93
N PHE A 203 -19.22 -6.97 -1.79
CA PHE A 203 -18.85 -7.71 -2.98
C PHE A 203 -17.89 -6.91 -3.86
N ILE A 204 -16.91 -7.61 -4.43
CA ILE A 204 -16.01 -7.10 -5.47
C ILE A 204 -16.85 -6.90 -6.73
N VAL A 205 -17.34 -5.68 -6.94
CA VAL A 205 -17.81 -5.26 -8.26
C VAL A 205 -16.68 -4.45 -8.88
N VAL A 206 -15.90 -5.10 -9.75
CA VAL A 206 -15.08 -4.37 -10.70
C VAL A 206 -16.06 -3.63 -11.58
N ASP A 207 -16.18 -2.33 -11.36
CA ASP A 207 -16.97 -1.46 -12.21
C ASP A 207 -16.23 -1.33 -13.56
N GLU A 208 -16.65 -2.13 -14.54
CA GLU A 208 -16.06 -2.18 -15.89
C GLU A 208 -16.02 -0.78 -16.51
N THR A 209 -17.02 0.07 -16.22
CA THR A 209 -17.05 1.46 -16.71
C THR A 209 -15.93 2.31 -16.12
N LYS A 210 -15.51 2.05 -14.87
CA LYS A 210 -14.34 2.71 -14.27
C LYS A 210 -13.03 2.20 -14.85
N GLN A 211 -12.97 0.95 -15.29
CA GLN A 211 -11.79 0.43 -15.98
C GLN A 211 -11.64 1.07 -17.37
N GLU A 212 -12.71 1.11 -18.15
CA GLU A 212 -12.72 1.77 -19.47
C GLU A 212 -12.37 3.26 -19.37
N TYR A 213 -12.91 3.97 -18.37
CA TYR A 213 -12.56 5.37 -18.12
C TYR A 213 -11.07 5.54 -17.75
N ARG A 214 -10.50 4.61 -16.97
CA ARG A 214 -9.06 4.63 -16.64
C ARG A 214 -8.20 4.40 -17.87
N ASP A 215 -8.56 3.44 -18.70
CA ASP A 215 -7.82 3.10 -19.92
C ASP A 215 -7.83 4.28 -20.90
N MET A 216 -9.00 4.89 -21.13
CA MET A 216 -9.14 6.13 -21.91
C MET A 216 -8.25 7.27 -21.37
N HIS A 217 -8.21 7.45 -20.05
CA HIS A 217 -7.39 8.47 -19.42
C HIS A 217 -5.87 8.17 -19.55
N GLY A 218 -5.50 6.89 -19.61
CA GLY A 218 -4.14 6.41 -19.92
C GLY A 218 -3.73 6.72 -21.36
N ASP A 219 -4.58 6.37 -22.33
CA ASP A 219 -4.36 6.66 -23.76
C ASP A 219 -4.17 8.16 -23.99
N PHE A 220 -4.96 8.99 -23.31
CA PHE A 220 -4.81 10.44 -23.40
C PHE A 220 -3.44 10.94 -22.92
N TYR A 221 -2.89 10.34 -21.86
CA TYR A 221 -1.54 10.67 -21.38
C TYR A 221 -0.45 10.22 -22.35
N ASP A 222 -0.59 9.04 -22.95
CA ASP A 222 0.37 8.52 -23.92
C ASP A 222 0.40 9.38 -25.19
N ILE A 223 -0.78 9.80 -25.68
CA ILE A 223 -0.90 10.76 -26.79
C ILE A 223 -0.29 12.12 -26.42
N ALA A 224 -0.61 12.65 -25.23
CA ALA A 224 -0.07 13.93 -24.77
C ALA A 224 1.46 13.93 -24.72
N ARG A 225 2.07 12.80 -24.35
CA ARG A 225 3.53 12.61 -24.34
C ARG A 225 4.12 12.52 -25.75
N LEU A 226 3.43 11.88 -26.69
CA LEU A 226 3.88 11.73 -28.09
C LEU A 226 3.89 13.07 -28.86
N ILE A 227 3.00 13.98 -28.48
CA ILE A 227 2.87 15.31 -29.12
C ILE A 227 3.63 16.40 -28.35
N GLU A 228 4.23 16.06 -27.20
CA GLU A 228 5.01 17.00 -26.38
C GLU A 228 6.22 17.51 -27.17
N GLY A 229 6.26 18.82 -27.44
CA GLY A 229 7.32 19.47 -28.23
C GLY A 229 7.00 19.68 -29.72
N ASP A 230 5.85 19.21 -30.22
CA ASP A 230 5.42 19.38 -31.62
C ASP A 230 4.14 20.24 -31.69
N GLY A 231 4.33 21.55 -31.94
CA GLY A 231 3.26 22.54 -31.89
C GLY A 231 2.13 22.32 -32.91
N ASP A 232 2.40 21.64 -34.02
CA ASP A 232 1.40 21.36 -35.04
C ASP A 232 0.55 20.14 -34.67
N LYS A 233 1.17 19.10 -34.09
CA LYS A 233 0.41 17.97 -33.50
C LYS A 233 -0.45 18.40 -32.32
N ILE A 234 0.02 19.33 -31.48
CA ILE A 234 -0.78 19.88 -30.38
C ILE A 234 -2.03 20.61 -30.91
N ARG A 235 -1.90 21.36 -32.00
CA ARG A 235 -3.04 22.05 -32.64
C ARG A 235 -4.03 21.07 -33.26
N ALA A 236 -3.54 20.06 -33.97
CA ALA A 236 -4.38 19.01 -34.56
C ALA A 236 -5.14 18.24 -33.47
N PHE A 237 -4.47 17.88 -32.37
CA PHE A 237 -5.11 17.18 -31.26
C PHE A 237 -6.22 18.02 -30.60
N ARG A 238 -6.00 19.33 -30.43
CA ARG A 238 -7.05 20.24 -29.93
C ARG A 238 -8.27 20.34 -30.85
N GLN A 239 -8.10 20.19 -32.16
CA GLN A 239 -9.22 20.20 -33.11
C GLN A 239 -10.03 18.91 -33.06
N ILE A 240 -9.41 17.78 -32.72
CA ILE A 240 -10.10 16.48 -32.58
C ILE A 240 -10.91 16.42 -31.29
N MET A 241 -10.46 17.13 -30.24
CA MET A 241 -11.09 17.14 -28.91
C MET A 241 -12.20 18.20 -28.73
N ALA A 242 -12.42 19.07 -29.72
CA ALA A 242 -13.41 20.15 -29.70
C ALA A 242 -14.69 19.73 -30.44
#